data_AF-A0A1G7FW84-F1
#
_entry.id   AF-A0A1G7FW84-F1
#
_cell.length_a   1.000
_cell.length_b   1.000
_cell.length_c   1.000
_cell.angle_alpha   90.00
_cell.angle_beta   90.00
_cell.angle_gamma   90.00
#
_symmetry.space_group_name_H-M   'P 1'
#
loop_
_entity.id
_entity.type
_entity.pdbx_description
1 polymer ?
#
loop_
_entity_poly.entity_id
_entity_poly.type
_entity_poly.pdbx_seq_one_letter_code
_entity_poly.pdbx_strand_id
1 'polypeptide(L)' 'MRVLFVEGKDLPPLLALARELPHPYWLLEGEGVFLLQVLGASAEAEARAREVLGVRVWAFRLRDGVVYRGCGRKSATSP' A
#
# COMPACT_ATOMS: atom_id res chain seq x y z
N MET A 1 -9.55 4.65 9.51
CA MET A 1 -9.15 4.52 8.08
C MET A 1 -8.96 3.04 7.75
N ARG A 2 -9.32 2.55 6.54
CA ARG A 2 -9.02 1.17 6.12
C ARG A 2 -7.62 1.13 5.51
N VAL A 3 -6.84 0.11 5.82
CA VAL A 3 -5.52 -0.14 5.21
C VAL A 3 -5.55 -1.51 4.58
N LEU A 4 -5.23 -1.58 3.30
CA LEU A 4 -5.19 -2.81 2.51
C LEU A 4 -3.73 -3.23 2.34
N PHE A 5 -3.49 -4.53 2.49
CA PHE A 5 -2.22 -5.18 2.31
C PHE A 5 -2.37 -6.23 1.21
N VAL A 6 -1.47 -6.21 0.24
CA VAL A 6 -1.41 -7.17 -0.87
C VAL A 6 0.02 -7.71 -0.94
N GLU A 7 0.20 -8.97 -0.56
CA GLU A 7 1.49 -9.68 -0.59
C GLU A 7 1.55 -10.56 -1.84
N GLY A 8 2.66 -10.51 -2.57
CA GLY A 8 2.88 -11.35 -3.74
C GLY A 8 4.37 -11.60 -3.99
N LYS A 9 4.68 -12.65 -4.76
CA LYS A 9 6.07 -12.93 -5.20
C LYS A 9 6.49 -12.12 -6.42
N ASP A 10 5.52 -11.68 -7.20
CA ASP A 10 5.76 -10.95 -8.44
C ASP A 10 5.48 -9.46 -8.24
N LEU A 11 6.48 -8.64 -8.53
CA LEU A 11 6.39 -7.18 -8.46
C LEU A 11 5.42 -6.56 -9.49
N PRO A 12 5.41 -6.99 -10.78
CA PRO A 12 4.61 -6.31 -11.80
C PRO A 12 3.10 -6.25 -11.53
N PRO A 13 2.43 -7.34 -11.07
CA PRO A 13 1.01 -7.28 -10.72
C PRO A 13 0.70 -6.30 -9.58
N LEU A 14 1.56 -6.22 -8.57
CA LEU A 14 1.41 -5.29 -7.45
C LEU A 14 1.57 -3.83 -7.92
N LEU A 15 2.54 -3.56 -8.80
CA LEU A 15 2.72 -2.23 -9.40
C LEU A 15 1.53 -1.82 -10.28
N ALA A 16 0.98 -2.76 -11.06
CA ALA A 16 -0.20 -2.50 -11.88
C ALA A 16 -1.39 -2.12 -10.99
N LEU A 17 -1.67 -2.92 -9.96
CA LEU A 17 -2.72 -2.63 -8.99
C LEU A 17 -2.52 -1.26 -8.32
N ALA A 18 -1.29 -0.94 -7.87
CA ALA A 18 -0.99 0.33 -7.21
C ALA A 18 -1.25 1.56 -8.11
N ARG A 19 -0.96 1.45 -9.42
CA ARG A 19 -1.20 2.54 -10.39
C ARG A 19 -2.68 2.78 -10.65
N GLU A 20 -3.50 1.75 -10.51
CA GLU A 20 -4.93 1.84 -10.80
C GLU A 20 -5.78 2.31 -9.60
N LEU A 21 -5.20 2.35 -8.40
CA LEU A 21 -5.87 2.76 -7.19
C LEU A 21 -5.62 4.26 -6.92
N PRO A 22 -6.66 5.08 -6.69
CA PRO A 22 -6.51 6.51 -6.38
C PRO A 22 -6.17 6.73 -4.89
N HIS A 23 -5.26 5.92 -4.36
CA HIS A 23 -4.94 5.85 -2.93
C HIS A 23 -3.43 5.96 -2.70
N PRO A 24 -2.98 6.64 -1.63
CA PRO A 24 -1.58 6.59 -1.22
C PRO A 24 -1.17 5.15 -0.95
N TYR A 25 0.04 4.78 -1.38
CA TYR A 25 0.58 3.45 -1.15
C TYR A 25 2.08 3.46 -0.82
N TRP A 26 2.53 2.39 -0.18
CA TRP A 26 3.92 2.00 -0.11
C TRP A 26 4.10 0.63 -0.71
N LEU A 27 5.23 0.43 -1.37
CA LEU A 27 5.67 -0.85 -1.88
C LEU A 27 6.93 -1.24 -1.13
N LEU A 28 6.86 -2.36 -0.43
CA LEU A 28 7.93 -2.90 0.40
C LEU A 28 8.43 -4.20 -0.23
N GLU A 29 9.72 -4.46 -0.08
CA GLU A 29 10.38 -5.69 -0.51
C GLU A 29 11.12 -6.28 0.69
N GLY A 30 11.02 -7.60 0.87
CA GLY A 30 11.73 -8.32 1.91
C GLY A 30 11.40 -9.81 1.91
N GLU A 31 12.35 -10.64 2.35
CA GLU A 31 12.14 -12.10 2.49
C GLU A 31 11.62 -12.81 1.21
N GLY A 32 12.02 -12.33 0.03
CA GLY A 32 11.62 -12.90 -1.26
C GLY A 32 10.15 -12.63 -1.64
N VAL A 33 9.50 -11.66 -0.99
CA VAL A 33 8.15 -11.20 -1.31
C VAL A 33 8.08 -9.68 -1.42
N PHE A 34 7.03 -9.22 -2.09
CA PHE A 34 6.66 -7.83 -2.19
C PHE A 34 5.34 -7.60 -1.44
N LEU A 35 5.25 -6.46 -0.77
CA LEU A 35 4.06 -6.06 -0.02
C LEU A 35 3.63 -4.66 -0.45
N LEU A 36 2.45 -4.59 -1.05
CA LEU A 36 1.76 -3.33 -1.34
C LEU A 36 0.85 -2.97 -0.16
N GLN A 37 1.11 -1.83 0.48
CA GLN A 37 0.28 -1.26 1.53
C GLN A 37 -0.46 -0.04 0.99
N VAL A 38 -1.79 -0.06 0.99
CA VAL A 38 -2.66 1.01 0.48
C VAL A 38 -3.47 1.64 1.61
N LEU A 39 -3.38 2.95 1.80
CA LEU A 39 -4.11 3.67 2.84
C LEU A 39 -5.42 4.26 2.32
N GLY A 40 -6.46 4.19 3.15
CA GLY A 40 -7.78 4.71 2.78
C GLY A 40 -8.48 3.86 1.73
N ALA A 41 -8.06 2.59 1.57
CA ALA A 41 -8.61 1.69 0.57
C ALA A 41 -10.14 1.53 0.71
N SER A 42 -10.85 1.67 -0.41
CA SER A 42 -12.29 1.38 -0.50
C SER A 42 -12.56 -0.14 -0.54
N ALA A 43 -13.83 -0.53 -0.43
CA ALA A 43 -14.23 -1.92 -0.66
C ALA A 43 -13.93 -2.39 -2.09
N GLU A 44 -14.05 -1.47 -3.06
CA GLU A 44 -13.72 -1.71 -4.47
C GLU A 44 -12.21 -1.95 -4.66
N ALA A 45 -11.36 -1.18 -3.98
CA ALA A 45 -9.91 -1.40 -4.02
C ALA A 45 -9.52 -2.81 -3.53
N GLU A 46 -10.22 -3.30 -2.51
CA GLU A 46 -10.01 -4.65 -2.00
C GLU A 46 -10.56 -5.74 -2.93
N ALA A 47 -11.72 -5.52 -3.56
CA ALA A 47 -12.26 -6.44 -4.56
C ALA A 47 -11.28 -6.62 -5.72
N ARG A 48 -10.77 -5.51 -6.27
CA ARG A 48 -9.75 -5.52 -7.33
C ARG A 48 -8.46 -6.21 -6.91
N ALA A 49 -8.01 -5.98 -5.68
CA ALA A 49 -6.81 -6.66 -5.17
C ALA A 49 -6.98 -8.19 -5.10
N ARG A 50 -8.19 -8.68 -4.82
CA ARG A 50 -8.49 -10.13 -4.79
C ARG A 50 -8.55 -10.77 -6.18
N GLU A 51 -8.70 -9.99 -7.24
CA GLU A 51 -8.69 -10.48 -8.63
C GLU A 51 -7.26 -10.73 -9.12
N VAL A 52 -6.25 -10.18 -8.44
CA VAL A 52 -4.85 -10.44 -8.76
C VAL A 52 -4.51 -11.89 -8.42
N LEU A 53 -3.97 -12.63 -9.39
CA LEU A 53 -3.58 -14.02 -9.17
C LEU A 53 -2.29 -14.11 -8.35
N GLY A 54 -2.21 -15.12 -7.48
CA GLY A 54 -0.98 -15.43 -6.73
C GLY A 54 -0.67 -14.48 -5.58
N VAL A 55 -1.60 -13.60 -5.18
CA VAL A 55 -1.44 -12.70 -4.04
C VAL A 55 -2.25 -13.13 -2.83
N ARG A 56 -1.86 -12.63 -1.67
CA ARG A 56 -2.64 -12.70 -0.43
C ARG A 56 -3.10 -11.30 -0.07
N VAL A 57 -4.37 -11.18 0.32
CA VAL A 57 -5.03 -9.88 0.53
C VAL A 57 -5.64 -9.81 1.92
N TRP A 58 -5.32 -8.74 2.65
CA TRP A 58 -5.90 -8.46 3.97
C TRP A 58 -6.21 -6.98 4.11
N ALA A 59 -7.31 -6.69 4.82
CA ALA A 59 -7.68 -5.32 5.12
C ALA A 59 -7.91 -5.16 6.62
N PHE A 60 -7.37 -4.08 7.16
CA PHE A 60 -7.46 -3.75 8.56
C PHE A 60 -8.12 -2.38 8.73
N ARG A 61 -8.84 -2.21 9.83
CA ARG A 61 -9.27 -0.89 10.28
C ARG A 61 -8.20 -0.33 11.21
N LEU A 62 -7.56 0.76 10.79
CA LEU A 62 -6.66 1.51 11.67
C LEU A 62 -7.49 2.04 12.86
N ARG A 63 -7.18 1.56 14.07
CA ARG A 63 -7.86 1.93 15.32
C ARG A 63 -7.27 3.22 15.89
N ASP A 64 -5.98 3.20 16.19
CA ASP A 64 -5.18 4.35 16.62
C ASP A 64 -3.82 4.23 15.93
N GLY A 65 -3.42 5.26 15.19
CA GLY A 65 -2.17 5.22 14.45
C GLY A 65 -1.70 6.59 14.02
N VAL A 66 -0.45 6.90 14.33
CA VAL A 66 0.28 7.99 13.69
C VAL A 66 0.63 7.52 12.29
N VAL A 67 -0.09 8.04 11.29
CA VAL A 67 0.36 7.93 9.90
C VAL A 67 1.52 8.91 9.76
N TYR A 68 2.75 8.40 9.82
CA TYR A 68 3.90 9.17 9.34
C TYR A 68 3.70 9.34 7.83
N ARG A 69 3.06 10.45 7.44
CA ARG A 69 3.26 11.00 6.09
C ARG A 69 4.76 11.22 6.00
N GLY A 70 5.43 10.46 5.12
CA GLY A 70 6.87 10.50 4.98
C GLY A 70 7.36 11.95 5.03
N CYS A 71 8.48 12.18 5.72
CA CYS A 71 9.07 13.49 5.84
C CYS A 71 9.21 14.12 4.44
N GLY A 72 8.25 14.97 4.07
CA GLY A 72 8.48 15.96 3.04
C GLY A 72 9.74 16.67 3.46
N ARG A 73 10.77 16.65 2.59
CA ARG A 73 12.03 17.38 2.80
C ARG A 73 11.73 18.68 3.52
N LYS A 74 12.16 18.80 4.78
CA LYS A 74 12.49 20.12 5.29
C LYS A 74 13.69 20.55 4.46
N SER A 75 13.45 21.41 3.48
CA SER A 75 14.49 22.27 2.93
C SER A 75 15.09 23.01 4.13
N ALA A 76 16.22 22.52 4.59
CA ALA A 76 17.06 23.26 5.51
C ALA A 76 17.64 24.43 4.73
N THR A 77 16.97 25.57 4.80
CA THR A 77 17.62 26.87 4.70
C THR A 77 17.41 27.55 6.04
N SER A 78 18.39 27.36 6.92
CA SER A 78 18.83 28.38 7.88
C SER A 78 19.50 29.51 7.07
N PRO A 79 19.51 30.78 7.54
CA PRO A 79 19.53 31.23 8.94
C PRO A 79 18.20 31.76 9.49
#